data_AF-A0A3S0A7F4-F1
#
_entry.id   AF-A0A3S0A7F4-F1
#
_cell.length_a   1.000
_cell.length_b   1.000
_cell.length_c   1.000
_cell.angle_alpha   90.00
_cell.angle_beta   90.00
_cell.angle_gamma   90.00
#
_symmetry.space_group_name_H-M   'P 1'
#
loop_
_entity.id
_entity.type
_entity.pdbx_description
1 polymer ?
#
loop_
_entity_poly.entity_id
_entity_poly.type
_entity_poly.pdbx_seq_one_letter_code
_entity_poly.pdbx_strand_id
1 'polypeptide(L)'
;MNEIRVLQWLGMVCLLAGLARMGMTPSAFIWGTDSPQELAFGLVASILMSVGTIVLYLVQSRETGRIGLVTALAISLGNIATVCMLWSTLQGAIPTEETGGVALIALRMLMLIGLTIGTVVFAILTYRARVFPRWVVALFALMLLSMVLPIEDNKYMAFFWGLTYVGMGYAICTGKLQRSKQGLA
;
A
#
# COMPACT_ATOMS: atom_id res chain seq x y z
N MET A 1 12.29 -11.88 -23.67
CA MET A 1 12.09 -12.18 -22.22
C MET A 1 10.58 -12.26 -21.98
N ASN A 2 10.04 -13.42 -21.59
CA ASN A 2 8.58 -13.62 -21.53
C ASN A 2 7.92 -12.60 -20.60
N GLU A 3 6.90 -11.87 -21.09
CA GLU A 3 6.15 -10.86 -20.34
C GLU A 3 5.64 -11.37 -18.99
N ILE A 4 5.25 -12.65 -18.94
CA ILE A 4 4.84 -13.36 -17.73
C ILE A 4 5.94 -13.37 -16.67
N ARG A 5 7.20 -13.56 -17.08
CA ARG A 5 8.34 -13.62 -16.16
C ARG A 5 8.65 -12.24 -15.59
N VAL A 6 8.47 -11.18 -16.38
CA VAL A 6 8.60 -9.79 -15.91
C VAL A 6 7.52 -9.48 -14.87
N LEU A 7 6.27 -9.85 -15.14
CA LEU A 7 5.18 -9.68 -14.18
C LEU A 7 5.40 -10.44 -12.87
N GLN A 8 5.96 -11.66 -12.93
CA GLN A 8 6.32 -12.41 -11.72
C GLN A 8 7.41 -11.71 -10.89
N TRP A 9 8.47 -11.22 -11.53
CA TRP A 9 9.51 -10.43 -10.85
C TRP A 9 8.94 -9.16 -10.21
N LEU A 10 8.06 -8.47 -10.93
CA LEU A 10 7.37 -7.29 -10.41
C LEU A 10 6.41 -7.66 -9.25
N GLY A 11 5.78 -8.84 -9.30
CA GLY A 11 4.98 -9.39 -8.21
C GLY A 11 5.81 -9.68 -6.95
N MET A 12 7.08 -10.07 -7.10
CA MET A 12 8.00 -10.23 -5.96
C MET A 12 8.28 -8.90 -5.26
N VAL A 13 8.34 -7.79 -6.00
CA VAL A 13 8.46 -6.45 -5.40
C VAL A 13 7.24 -6.17 -4.51
N CYS A 14 6.03 -6.49 -4.95
CA CYS A 14 4.82 -6.35 -4.12
C CYS A 14 4.85 -7.23 -2.87
N LEU A 15 5.36 -8.46 -2.98
CA LEU A 15 5.54 -9.36 -1.83
C LEU A 15 6.49 -8.75 -0.80
N LEU A 16 7.67 -8.32 -1.24
CA LEU A 16 8.67 -7.71 -0.36
C LEU A 16 8.16 -6.41 0.26
N ALA A 17 7.45 -5.59 -0.52
CA ALA A 17 6.80 -4.39 -0.04
C ALA A 17 5.82 -4.68 1.10
N GLY A 18 4.97 -5.69 0.91
CA GLY A 18 4.00 -6.11 1.90
C GLY A 18 4.63 -6.68 3.16
N LEU A 19 5.66 -7.51 3.02
CA LEU A 19 6.42 -8.06 4.15
C LEU A 19 7.14 -6.97 4.95
N ALA A 20 7.77 -6.01 4.27
CA ALA A 20 8.40 -4.86 4.92
C ALA A 20 7.36 -4.04 5.69
N ARG A 21 6.16 -3.83 5.12
CA ARG A 21 5.08 -3.08 5.79
C ARG A 21 4.55 -3.83 7.02
N MET A 22 4.37 -5.14 6.91
CA MET A 22 4.00 -6.00 8.04
C MET A 22 5.06 -5.96 9.14
N GLY A 23 6.34 -5.75 8.81
CA GLY A 23 7.45 -5.62 9.76
C GLY A 23 7.37 -4.41 10.69
N MET A 24 6.59 -3.38 10.34
CA MET A 24 6.32 -2.24 11.23
C MET A 24 5.60 -2.66 12.52
N THR A 25 4.59 -3.52 12.40
CA THR A 25 3.77 -3.95 13.54
C THR A 25 4.56 -4.69 14.64
N PRO A 26 5.33 -5.76 14.35
CA PRO A 26 6.13 -6.42 15.38
C PRO A 26 7.27 -5.53 15.89
N SER A 27 7.84 -4.66 15.05
CA SER A 27 8.88 -3.73 15.53
C SER A 27 8.31 -2.70 16.51
N ALA A 28 7.10 -2.18 16.26
CA ALA A 28 6.38 -1.31 17.19
C ALA A 28 6.03 -2.02 18.52
N PHE A 29 5.76 -3.33 18.50
CA PHE A 29 5.50 -4.09 19.72
C PHE A 29 6.76 -4.39 20.53
N ILE A 30 7.91 -4.60 19.88
CA ILE A 30 9.17 -4.96 20.56
C ILE A 30 9.95 -3.71 21.01
N TRP A 31 10.06 -2.70 20.15
CA TRP A 31 10.88 -1.50 20.40
C TRP A 31 10.06 -0.25 20.72
N GLY A 32 8.73 -0.32 20.68
CA GLY A 32 7.83 0.80 20.91
C GLY A 32 7.45 1.55 19.63
N THR A 33 6.36 2.31 19.71
CA THR A 33 5.85 3.17 18.64
C THR A 33 6.86 4.27 18.31
N ASP A 34 7.03 4.59 17.03
CA ASP A 34 7.99 5.57 16.50
C ASP A 34 9.46 5.21 16.76
N SER A 35 9.74 3.93 17.01
CA SER A 35 11.11 3.43 17.11
C SER A 35 11.82 3.48 15.73
N PRO A 36 13.15 3.66 15.69
CA PRO A 36 13.90 3.69 14.43
C PRO A 36 13.68 2.44 13.57
N GLN A 37 13.49 1.28 14.20
CA GLN A 37 13.23 0.00 13.54
C GLN A 37 11.88 0.02 12.83
N GLU A 38 10.82 0.46 13.51
CA GLU A 38 9.48 0.61 12.92
C GLU A 38 9.50 1.56 11.72
N LEU A 39 10.10 2.74 11.90
CA LEU A 39 10.16 3.76 10.86
C LEU A 39 10.99 3.30 9.65
N ALA A 40 12.09 2.58 9.87
CA ALA A 40 12.90 2.01 8.79
C ALA A 40 12.12 0.98 7.97
N PHE A 41 11.38 0.07 8.62
CA PHE A 41 10.48 -0.86 7.93
C PHE A 41 9.42 -0.11 7.13
N GLY A 42 8.82 0.93 7.72
CA GLY A 42 7.82 1.76 7.06
C GLY A 42 8.35 2.50 5.84
N LEU A 43 9.60 2.98 5.90
CA LEU A 43 10.25 3.71 4.82
C LEU A 43 10.55 2.78 3.63
N VAL A 44 11.19 1.64 3.90
CA VAL A 44 11.46 0.62 2.87
C VAL A 44 10.16 0.13 2.26
N ALA A 45 9.15 -0.15 3.08
CA ALA A 45 7.83 -0.54 2.62
C ALA A 45 7.23 0.51 1.68
N SER A 46 7.20 1.79 2.06
CA SER A 46 6.54 2.84 1.28
C SER A 46 7.22 3.05 -0.09
N ILE A 47 8.54 2.93 -0.18
CA ILE A 47 9.27 2.95 -1.46
C ILE A 47 8.84 1.78 -2.35
N LEU A 48 8.89 0.55 -1.81
CA LEU A 48 8.54 -0.65 -2.58
C LEU A 48 7.06 -0.69 -2.94
N MET A 49 6.17 -0.21 -2.07
CA MET A 49 4.73 -0.11 -2.31
C MET A 49 4.42 0.93 -3.38
N SER A 50 5.19 2.02 -3.49
CA SER A 50 5.03 3.00 -4.57
C SER A 50 5.20 2.34 -5.94
N VAL A 51 6.24 1.51 -6.09
CA VAL A 51 6.50 0.73 -7.31
C VAL A 51 5.48 -0.40 -7.45
N GLY A 52 5.20 -1.13 -6.38
CA GLY A 52 4.26 -2.25 -6.37
C GLY A 52 2.85 -1.83 -6.77
N THR A 53 2.39 -0.65 -6.39
CA THR A 53 1.07 -0.12 -6.78
C THR A 53 0.95 0.03 -8.30
N ILE A 54 2.02 0.47 -8.97
CA ILE A 54 2.06 0.57 -10.43
C ILE A 54 1.97 -0.83 -11.04
N VAL A 55 2.68 -1.81 -10.47
CA VAL A 55 2.62 -3.22 -10.91
C VAL A 55 1.20 -3.77 -10.77
N LEU A 56 0.55 -3.52 -9.64
CA LEU A 56 -0.82 -3.96 -9.40
C LEU A 56 -1.77 -3.38 -10.45
N TYR A 57 -1.62 -2.09 -10.77
CA TYR A 57 -2.35 -1.47 -11.88
C TYR A 57 -2.07 -2.16 -13.21
N LEU A 58 -0.79 -2.41 -13.58
CA LEU A 58 -0.46 -3.05 -14.86
C LEU A 58 -1.20 -4.38 -15.06
N VAL A 59 -1.31 -5.18 -13.98
CA VAL A 59 -1.98 -6.48 -14.00
C VAL A 59 -3.49 -6.37 -14.22
N GLN A 60 -4.14 -5.33 -13.69
CA GLN A 60 -5.59 -5.12 -13.83
C GLN A 60 -5.97 -3.99 -14.81
N SER A 61 -4.98 -3.45 -15.53
CA SER A 61 -5.10 -2.24 -16.36
C SER A 61 -6.17 -2.35 -17.44
N ARG A 62 -6.34 -3.54 -18.02
CA ARG A 62 -7.38 -3.85 -19.03
C ARG A 62 -8.80 -3.64 -18.50
N GLU A 63 -9.02 -3.92 -17.22
CA GLU A 63 -10.35 -3.89 -16.59
C GLU A 63 -10.62 -2.56 -15.87
N THR A 64 -9.58 -1.95 -15.28
CA THR A 64 -9.72 -0.71 -14.50
C THR A 64 -9.58 0.57 -15.32
N GLY A 65 -8.97 0.47 -16.52
CA GLY A 65 -8.80 1.59 -17.44
C GLY A 65 -8.12 2.82 -16.82
N ARG A 66 -8.49 4.02 -17.30
CA ARG A 66 -7.90 5.30 -16.88
C ARG A 66 -8.12 5.62 -15.40
N ILE A 67 -9.25 5.19 -14.82
CA ILE A 67 -9.54 5.42 -13.39
C ILE A 67 -8.57 4.59 -12.52
N GLY A 68 -8.26 3.35 -12.94
CA GLY A 68 -7.22 2.54 -12.32
C GLY A 68 -5.84 3.20 -12.34
N LEU A 69 -5.50 3.88 -13.43
CA LEU A 69 -4.22 4.59 -13.53
C LEU A 69 -4.16 5.77 -12.56
N VAL A 70 -5.19 6.62 -12.54
CA VAL A 70 -5.23 7.80 -11.67
C VAL A 70 -5.17 7.39 -10.20
N THR A 71 -5.91 6.34 -9.82
CA THR A 71 -5.89 5.82 -8.44
C THR A 71 -4.54 5.24 -8.06
N ALA A 72 -3.90 4.46 -8.95
CA ALA A 72 -2.57 3.93 -8.71
C ALA A 72 -1.52 5.05 -8.54
N LEU A 73 -1.57 6.08 -9.39
CA LEU A 73 -0.69 7.24 -9.26
C LEU A 73 -0.93 8.02 -7.96
N ALA A 74 -2.19 8.22 -7.56
CA ALA A 74 -2.53 8.86 -6.30
C ALA A 74 -1.99 8.08 -5.08
N ILE A 75 -2.12 6.75 -5.08
CA ILE A 75 -1.57 5.89 -4.03
C ILE A 75 -0.03 5.92 -4.04
N SER A 76 0.61 5.87 -5.22
CA SER A 76 2.07 5.97 -5.32
C SER A 76 2.58 7.33 -4.80
N LEU A 77 1.89 8.43 -5.11
CA LEU A 77 2.21 9.74 -4.54
C LEU A 77 2.02 9.76 -3.02
N GLY A 78 0.94 9.17 -2.50
CA GLY A 78 0.72 9.03 -1.06
C GLY A 78 1.82 8.23 -0.35
N ASN A 79 2.32 7.16 -0.99
CA ASN A 79 3.45 6.39 -0.49
C ASN A 79 4.76 7.19 -0.50
N ILE A 80 5.05 7.95 -1.57
CA ILE A 80 6.21 8.86 -1.61
C ILE A 80 6.12 9.88 -0.47
N ALA A 81 4.94 10.44 -0.24
CA ALA A 81 4.76 11.41 0.82
C ALA A 81 4.91 10.77 2.22
N THR A 82 4.50 9.51 2.37
CA THR A 82 4.75 8.70 3.57
C THR A 82 6.26 8.48 3.78
N VAL A 83 7.04 8.24 2.72
CA VAL A 83 8.52 8.16 2.82
C VAL A 83 9.10 9.45 3.38
N CYS A 84 8.70 10.60 2.84
CA CYS A 84 9.18 11.90 3.32
C CYS A 84 8.85 12.12 4.80
N MET A 85 7.64 11.75 5.23
CA MET A 85 7.20 11.85 6.62
C MET A 85 8.01 10.94 7.56
N LEU A 86 8.15 9.66 7.21
CA LEU A 86 8.91 8.69 8.02
C LEU A 86 10.39 9.05 8.10
N TRP A 87 10.97 9.54 6.99
CA TRP A 87 12.35 10.03 6.97
C TRP A 87 12.53 11.26 7.85
N SER A 88 11.60 12.21 7.80
CA SER A 88 11.63 13.39 8.67
C SER A 88 11.52 13.01 10.15
N THR A 89 10.69 12.01 10.47
CA THR A 89 10.55 11.44 11.82
C THR A 89 11.88 10.84 12.30
N LEU A 90 12.52 10.02 11.47
CA LEU A 90 13.80 9.37 11.78
C LEU A 90 14.93 10.36 12.09
N GLN A 91 14.95 11.51 11.41
CA GLN A 91 15.96 12.54 11.62
C GLN A 91 15.69 13.40 12.86
N GLY A 92 14.63 13.11 13.63
CA GLY A 92 14.16 13.99 14.70
C GLY A 92 13.73 15.36 14.20
N ALA A 93 13.50 15.49 12.89
CA ALA A 93 13.21 16.76 12.22
C ALA A 93 11.72 17.10 12.25
N ILE A 94 10.90 16.36 13.00
CA ILE A 94 9.52 16.77 13.27
C ILE A 94 9.58 17.87 14.32
N PRO A 95 9.24 19.12 13.96
CA PRO A 95 9.05 20.15 14.94
C PRO A 95 7.90 19.71 15.85
N THR A 96 8.06 19.87 17.16
CA THR A 96 6.95 19.72 18.12
C THR A 96 5.72 20.46 17.59
N GLU A 97 4.52 19.90 17.81
CA GLU A 97 3.24 20.32 17.18
C GLU A 97 2.96 21.83 17.19
N GLU A 98 3.65 22.61 18.02
CA GLU A 98 3.57 24.06 18.12
C GLU A 98 4.21 24.85 16.96
N THR A 99 5.00 24.24 16.07
CA THR A 99 5.75 24.99 15.02
C THR A 99 5.37 24.63 13.58
N GLY A 100 4.43 23.70 13.38
CA GLY A 100 3.87 23.39 12.07
C GLY A 100 2.85 24.44 11.65
N GLY A 101 3.23 25.38 10.78
CA GLY A 101 2.26 26.33 10.20
C GLY A 101 1.06 25.62 9.58
N VAL A 102 -0.10 26.27 9.54
CA VAL A 102 -1.39 25.72 9.06
C VAL A 102 -1.28 24.98 7.73
N ALA A 103 -0.37 25.42 6.85
CA ALA A 103 -0.08 24.77 5.56
C ALA A 103 0.46 23.33 5.70
N LEU A 104 1.30 23.05 6.70
CA LEU A 104 1.87 21.71 6.93
C LEU A 104 0.80 20.74 7.45
N ILE A 105 -0.07 21.21 8.35
CA ILE A 105 -1.20 20.43 8.87
C ILE A 105 -2.19 20.13 7.75
N ALA A 106 -2.54 21.14 6.94
CA ALA A 106 -3.42 20.96 5.78
C ALA A 106 -2.83 19.97 4.77
N LEU A 107 -1.52 20.02 4.51
CA LEU A 107 -0.84 19.08 3.63
C LEU A 107 -0.91 17.64 4.18
N ARG A 108 -0.66 17.44 5.48
CA ARG A 108 -0.76 16.13 6.15
C ARG A 108 -2.17 15.55 6.04
N MET A 109 -3.19 16.36 6.30
CA MET A 109 -4.59 15.92 6.16
C MET A 109 -4.93 15.58 4.71
N LEU A 110 -4.50 16.40 3.75
CA LEU A 110 -4.75 16.16 2.33
C LEU A 110 -4.07 14.87 1.84
N MET A 111 -2.87 14.56 2.33
CA MET A 111 -2.18 13.30 2.04
C MET A 111 -2.93 12.10 2.61
N LEU A 112 -3.38 12.17 3.86
CA LEU A 112 -4.10 11.08 4.52
C LEU A 112 -5.46 10.83 3.86
N ILE A 113 -6.20 11.89 3.55
CA ILE A 113 -7.46 11.82 2.80
C ILE A 113 -7.21 11.24 1.40
N GLY A 114 -6.21 11.74 0.69
CA GLY A 114 -5.87 11.30 -0.67
C GLY A 114 -5.47 9.82 -0.72
N LEU A 115 -4.64 9.36 0.22
CA LEU A 115 -4.25 7.97 0.33
C LEU A 115 -5.45 7.08 0.67
N THR A 116 -6.30 7.50 1.62
CA THR A 116 -7.47 6.73 2.05
C THR A 116 -8.49 6.62 0.92
N ILE A 117 -8.90 7.75 0.32
CA ILE A 117 -9.83 7.76 -0.82
C ILE A 117 -9.25 6.98 -1.99
N GLY A 118 -7.97 7.21 -2.33
CA GLY A 118 -7.28 6.48 -3.40
C GLY A 118 -7.35 4.97 -3.17
N THR A 119 -7.10 4.52 -1.94
CA THR A 119 -7.13 3.10 -1.58
C THR A 119 -8.53 2.52 -1.59
N VAL A 120 -9.55 3.25 -1.13
CA VAL A 120 -10.96 2.86 -1.22
C VAL A 120 -11.37 2.67 -2.68
N VAL A 121 -11.08 3.66 -3.54
CA VAL A 121 -11.42 3.57 -4.96
C VAL A 121 -10.66 2.42 -5.62
N PHE A 122 -9.37 2.24 -5.30
CA PHE A 122 -8.58 1.14 -5.83
C PHE A 122 -9.13 -0.22 -5.41
N ALA A 123 -9.53 -0.40 -4.15
CA ALA A 123 -10.16 -1.63 -3.67
C ALA A 123 -11.48 -1.94 -4.40
N ILE A 124 -12.31 -0.92 -4.63
CA ILE A 124 -13.56 -1.06 -5.41
C ILE A 124 -13.25 -1.46 -6.86
N LEU A 125 -12.26 -0.83 -7.49
CA LEU A 125 -11.84 -1.16 -8.84
C LEU A 125 -11.29 -2.59 -8.93
N THR A 126 -10.46 -3.01 -7.97
CA THR A 126 -9.95 -4.38 -7.89
C THR A 126 -11.07 -5.41 -7.71
N TYR A 127 -12.10 -5.10 -6.90
CA TYR A 127 -13.29 -5.93 -6.77
C TYR A 127 -14.07 -6.04 -8.09
N ARG A 128 -14.28 -4.92 -8.79
CA ARG A 128 -15.02 -4.88 -10.06
C ARG A 128 -14.25 -5.55 -11.19
N ALA A 129 -12.92 -5.40 -11.22
CA ALA A 129 -12.05 -5.99 -12.23
C ALA A 129 -12.03 -7.51 -12.19
N ARG A 130 -12.34 -8.13 -11.03
CA ARG A 130 -12.34 -9.60 -10.83
C ARG A 130 -11.04 -10.29 -11.25
N VAL A 131 -9.93 -9.56 -11.29
CA VAL A 131 -8.60 -10.08 -11.66
C VAL A 131 -7.95 -10.82 -10.49
N PHE A 132 -8.13 -10.30 -9.28
CA PHE A 132 -7.62 -10.90 -8.06
C PHE A 132 -8.68 -11.74 -7.35
N PRO A 133 -8.27 -12.79 -6.61
CA PRO A 133 -9.19 -13.53 -5.75
C PRO A 133 -9.92 -12.63 -4.75
N ARG A 134 -11.18 -12.93 -4.44
CA ARG A 134 -12.02 -12.11 -3.55
C ARG A 134 -11.47 -11.92 -2.13
N TRP A 135 -10.67 -12.86 -1.63
CA TRP A 135 -10.03 -12.73 -0.32
C TRP A 135 -9.04 -11.54 -0.27
N VAL A 136 -8.43 -11.16 -1.41
CA VAL A 136 -7.56 -9.98 -1.49
C VAL A 136 -8.36 -8.70 -1.25
N VAL A 137 -9.58 -8.63 -1.80
CA VAL A 137 -10.48 -7.49 -1.58
C VAL A 137 -10.91 -7.44 -0.10
N ALA A 138 -11.14 -8.59 0.52
CA ALA A 138 -11.44 -8.66 1.94
C ALA A 138 -10.27 -8.12 2.79
N LEU A 139 -9.02 -8.34 2.38
CA LEU A 139 -7.84 -7.75 3.05
C LEU A 139 -7.80 -6.23 2.94
N PHE A 140 -8.13 -5.66 1.77
CA PHE A 140 -8.30 -4.21 1.62
C PHE A 140 -9.39 -3.66 2.54
N ALA A 141 -10.54 -4.36 2.61
CA ALA A 141 -11.63 -3.96 3.50
C ALA A 141 -11.22 -4.03 4.98
N LEU A 142 -10.49 -5.07 5.38
CA LEU A 142 -9.93 -5.19 6.73
C LEU A 142 -8.93 -4.09 7.05
N MET A 143 -8.07 -3.73 6.10
CA MET A 143 -7.16 -2.60 6.23
C MET A 143 -7.93 -1.29 6.47
N LEU A 144 -8.96 -1.01 5.68
CA LEU A 144 -9.78 0.20 5.86
C LEU A 144 -10.57 0.18 7.18
N LEU A 145 -11.08 -0.98 7.58
CA LEU A 145 -11.78 -1.14 8.87
C LEU A 145 -10.82 -0.91 10.05
N SER A 146 -9.57 -1.37 9.93
CA SER A 146 -8.55 -1.18 10.96
C SER A 146 -8.12 0.28 11.15
N MET A 147 -8.37 1.17 10.17
CA MET A 147 -8.17 2.62 10.33
C MET A 147 -9.25 3.29 11.20
N VAL A 148 -10.44 2.68 11.29
CA VAL A 148 -11.60 3.23 12.02
C VAL A 148 -11.68 2.69 13.44
N LEU A 149 -11.10 1.51 13.69
CA LEU A 149 -11.10 0.87 15.00
C LEU A 149 -9.97 1.43 15.88
N PRO A 150 -10.29 2.05 17.04
CA PRO A 150 -9.29 2.57 17.97
C PRO A 150 -8.70 1.43 18.82
N ILE A 151 -8.08 0.45 18.17
CA ILE A 151 -7.44 -0.71 18.83
C ILE A 151 -5.92 -0.51 18.71
N GLU A 152 -5.25 -0.40 19.86
CA GLU A 152 -3.78 -0.36 20.02
C GLU A 152 -3.05 0.52 18.97
N ASP A 153 -3.27 1.83 19.02
CA ASP A 153 -2.57 2.86 18.22
C ASP A 153 -2.54 2.61 16.70
N ASN A 154 -3.58 1.96 16.13
CA ASN A 154 -3.65 1.61 14.70
C ASN A 154 -2.49 0.70 14.20
N LYS A 155 -1.78 -0.01 15.10
CA LYS A 155 -0.65 -0.88 14.75
C LYS A 155 -1.03 -2.00 13.77
N TYR A 156 -2.28 -2.44 13.80
CA TYR A 156 -2.84 -3.45 12.90
C TYR A 156 -3.06 -2.94 11.47
N MET A 157 -3.15 -1.62 11.28
CA MET A 157 -3.33 -1.04 9.95
C MET A 157 -2.14 -1.32 9.05
N ALA A 158 -0.92 -1.12 9.56
CA ALA A 158 0.30 -1.45 8.83
C ALA A 158 0.38 -2.94 8.47
N PHE A 159 -0.06 -3.81 9.39
CA PHE A 159 -0.12 -5.25 9.16
C PHE A 159 -1.08 -5.62 8.03
N PHE A 160 -2.35 -5.20 8.09
CA PHE A 160 -3.34 -5.54 7.06
C PHE A 160 -3.01 -4.89 5.71
N TRP A 161 -2.43 -3.68 5.72
CA TRP A 161 -1.96 -3.05 4.50
C TRP A 161 -0.86 -3.86 3.82
N GLY A 162 0.13 -4.29 4.61
CA GLY A 162 1.19 -5.16 4.12
C GLY A 162 0.67 -6.50 3.64
N LEU A 163 -0.23 -7.13 4.41
CA LEU A 163 -0.86 -8.41 4.06
C LEU A 163 -1.61 -8.34 2.73
N THR A 164 -2.23 -7.19 2.42
CA THR A 164 -2.90 -6.97 1.14
C THR A 164 -1.90 -6.99 -0.02
N TYR A 165 -0.74 -6.32 0.12
CA TYR A 165 0.32 -6.34 -0.89
C TYR A 165 0.98 -7.72 -1.01
N VAL A 166 1.18 -8.42 0.10
CA VAL A 166 1.63 -9.81 0.10
C VAL A 166 0.65 -10.68 -0.69
N GLY A 167 -0.65 -10.54 -0.41
CA GLY A 167 -1.67 -11.36 -1.04
C GLY A 167 -1.76 -11.15 -2.55
N MET A 168 -1.70 -9.89 -2.99
CA MET A 168 -1.66 -9.55 -4.41
C MET A 168 -0.37 -10.00 -5.09
N GLY A 169 0.79 -9.74 -4.46
CA GLY A 169 2.09 -10.19 -4.98
C GLY A 169 2.17 -11.70 -5.13
N TYR A 170 1.63 -12.44 -4.15
CA TYR A 170 1.52 -13.91 -4.20
C TYR A 170 0.63 -14.36 -5.36
N ALA A 171 -0.53 -13.73 -5.56
CA ALA A 171 -1.43 -14.06 -6.66
C ALA A 171 -0.77 -13.83 -8.04
N ILE A 172 0.02 -12.77 -8.18
CA ILE A 172 0.80 -12.48 -9.39
C ILE A 172 1.89 -13.55 -9.60
N CYS A 173 2.70 -13.81 -8.57
CA CYS A 173 3.84 -14.74 -8.66
C CYS A 173 3.38 -16.17 -8.99
N THR A 174 2.29 -16.62 -8.37
CA THR A 174 1.74 -17.98 -8.57
C THR A 174 0.82 -18.10 -9.79
N GLY A 175 0.56 -16.99 -10.51
CA GLY A 175 -0.35 -16.98 -11.64
C GLY A 175 -1.81 -17.27 -11.27
N LYS A 176 -2.18 -17.19 -9.98
CA LYS A 176 -3.56 -17.39 -9.47
C LYS A 176 -4.46 -16.17 -9.71
N LEU A 177 -4.30 -15.52 -10.86
CA LEU A 177 -5.17 -14.44 -11.30
C LEU A 177 -6.46 -15.04 -11.87
N GLN A 178 -7.60 -14.54 -11.42
CA GLN A 178 -8.90 -14.91 -11.97
C GLN A 178 -9.02 -14.23 -13.34
N ARG A 179 -8.46 -14.85 -14.38
CA ARG A 179 -8.74 -14.42 -15.75
C ARG A 179 -10.24 -14.58 -15.98
N SER A 180 -10.91 -13.45 -16.25
CA SER A 180 -12.16 -13.48 -17.00
C SER A 180 -11.90 -14.32 -18.25
N LYS A 181 -12.75 -15.32 -18.49
CA LYS A 181 -12.74 -16.15 -19.69
C LYS A 181 -12.95 -15.25 -20.92
N GLN A 182 -11.91 -14.63 -21.47
CA GLN A 182 -11.91 -14.01 -22.80
C GLN A 182 -10.51 -13.50 -23.17
N GLY A 183 -9.96 -14.00 -24.28
CA GLY A 183 -8.95 -13.26 -25.06
C GLY A 183 -7.48 -13.63 -24.85
N LEU A 184 -7.16 -14.93 -24.81
CA LEU A 184 -5.85 -15.44 -25.26
C LEU A 184 -6.09 -16.70 -26.09
N ALA A 185 -6.69 -16.46 -27.26
CA ALA A 185 -6.42 -17.18 -28.48
C ALA A 185 -5.76 -16.16 -29.42
#